data_AF-A0A3L7W9H5-F1
#
_entry.id   AF-A0A3L7W9H5-F1
#
_cell.length_a   1.000
_cell.length_b   1.000
_cell.length_c   1.000
_cell.angle_alpha   90.00
_cell.angle_beta   90.00
_cell.angle_gamma   90.00
#
_symmetry.space_group_name_H-M   'P 1'
#
loop_
_entity.id
_entity.type
_entity.pdbx_description
1 polymer ?
#
loop_
_entity_poly.entity_id
_entity_poly.type
_entity_poly.pdbx_seq_one_letter_code
_entity_poly.pdbx_strand_id
1 'polypeptide(L)'
;CGTLLTSAQKNIGAAVITAVNDNYAGKKGGTNYIGTLKNGGVQIATLDRTESAWTATFGTLVTAELKAEVDALKAAIIDGSVVVLDWAKK
;
A
#
# COMPACT_ATOMS: atom_id res chain seq x y z
N CYS A 1 -23.21 -9.28 -6.17
CA CYS A 1 -22.89 -8.35 -5.06
C CYS A 1 -21.38 -8.21 -4.98
N GLY A 2 -20.83 -6.99 -5.05
CA GLY A 2 -19.42 -6.79 -4.70
C GLY A 2 -19.25 -6.99 -3.19
N THR A 3 -18.43 -7.94 -2.76
CA THR A 3 -18.18 -8.28 -1.34
C THR A 3 -16.88 -7.72 -0.80
N LEU A 4 -16.02 -7.19 -1.66
CA LEU A 4 -14.68 -6.69 -1.31
C LEU A 4 -14.61 -5.17 -1.49
N LEU A 5 -14.47 -4.46 -0.38
CA LEU A 5 -14.31 -2.99 -0.36
C LEU A 5 -13.00 -2.57 -1.05
N THR A 6 -11.88 -3.04 -0.52
CA THR A 6 -10.53 -2.84 -1.05
C THR A 6 -9.64 -4.01 -0.63
N SER A 7 -8.41 -4.05 -1.13
CA SER A 7 -7.40 -5.04 -0.77
C SER A 7 -6.13 -4.34 -0.32
N ALA A 8 -5.54 -4.80 0.78
CA ALA A 8 -4.16 -4.47 1.11
C ALA A 8 -3.23 -5.22 0.15
N GLN A 9 -2.48 -4.47 -0.66
CA GLN A 9 -1.57 -4.99 -1.66
C GLN A 9 -0.15 -4.96 -1.13
N LYS A 10 0.55 -6.10 -1.25
CA LYS A 10 1.99 -6.20 -1.04
C LYS A 10 2.65 -6.38 -2.40
N ASN A 11 3.47 -5.42 -2.81
CA ASN A 11 4.09 -5.40 -4.14
C ASN A 11 5.33 -6.29 -4.19
N ILE A 12 5.12 -7.60 -3.98
CA ILE A 12 6.18 -8.61 -3.96
C ILE A 12 6.90 -8.70 -5.31
N GLY A 13 6.20 -8.47 -6.43
CA GLY A 13 6.82 -8.48 -7.75
C GLY A 13 7.99 -7.50 -7.88
N ALA A 14 7.80 -6.25 -7.43
CA ALA A 14 8.87 -5.25 -7.42
C ALA A 14 10.03 -5.64 -6.49
N ALA A 15 9.72 -6.23 -5.33
CA ALA A 15 10.73 -6.74 -4.40
C ALA A 15 11.57 -7.88 -5.02
N VAL A 16 10.93 -8.82 -5.71
CA VAL A 16 11.60 -9.94 -6.38
C VAL A 16 12.47 -9.44 -7.53
N ILE A 17 11.95 -8.54 -8.38
CA ILE A 17 12.73 -7.94 -9.48
C ILE A 17 13.97 -7.23 -8.94
N THR A 18 13.84 -6.47 -7.86
CA THR A 18 14.96 -5.78 -7.21
C THR A 18 16.00 -6.78 -6.72
N ALA A 19 15.58 -7.84 -6.02
CA ALA A 19 16.48 -8.85 -5.49
C ALA A 19 17.24 -9.61 -6.61
N VAL A 20 16.56 -9.94 -7.71
CA VAL A 20 17.18 -10.60 -8.88
C VAL A 20 18.21 -9.68 -9.53
N ASN A 21 17.86 -8.40 -9.74
CA ASN A 21 18.77 -7.41 -10.33
C ASN A 21 19.99 -7.13 -9.43
N ASP A 22 19.80 -7.05 -8.12
CA ASP A 22 20.88 -6.87 -7.16
C ASP A 22 21.86 -8.05 -7.19
N ASN A 23 21.34 -9.29 -7.22
CA ASN A 23 22.15 -10.48 -7.36
C ASN A 23 22.91 -10.50 -8.71
N TYR A 24 22.23 -10.15 -9.80
CA TYR A 24 22.85 -10.03 -11.13
C TYR A 24 23.98 -8.98 -11.15
N ALA A 25 23.82 -7.86 -10.44
CA ALA A 25 24.84 -6.83 -10.26
C ALA A 25 25.98 -7.23 -9.30
N GLY A 26 26.02 -8.48 -8.83
CA GLY A 26 27.07 -9.01 -7.97
C GLY A 26 26.89 -8.72 -6.47
N LYS A 27 25.76 -8.14 -6.05
CA LYS A 27 25.43 -8.00 -4.63
C LYS A 27 24.97 -9.35 -4.08
N LYS A 28 25.73 -9.92 -3.13
CA LYS A 28 25.46 -11.25 -2.56
C LYS A 28 24.39 -11.27 -1.45
N GLY A 29 23.46 -10.32 -1.47
CA GLY A 29 22.47 -10.13 -0.40
C GLY A 29 23.02 -9.41 0.83
N GLY A 30 22.34 -9.56 1.98
CA GLY A 30 22.71 -8.96 3.27
C GLY A 30 21.91 -7.72 3.68
N THR A 31 21.08 -7.18 2.77
CA THR A 31 20.11 -6.12 3.10
C THR A 31 18.69 -6.65 2.93
N ASN A 32 17.87 -6.53 3.98
CA ASN A 32 16.46 -6.89 3.90
C ASN A 32 15.69 -5.83 3.11
N TYR A 33 14.93 -6.25 2.11
CA TYR A 33 13.92 -5.39 1.50
C TYR A 33 12.77 -5.19 2.48
N ILE A 34 12.42 -3.93 2.75
CA ILE A 34 11.25 -3.57 3.56
C ILE A 34 10.29 -2.80 2.66
N GLY A 35 9.14 -3.40 2.36
CA GLY A 35 8.07 -2.74 1.63
C GLY A 35 7.32 -1.78 2.54
N THR A 36 7.22 -0.52 2.14
CA THR A 36 6.59 0.56 2.90
C THR A 36 5.59 1.31 2.02
N LEU A 37 4.75 2.15 2.63
CA LEU A 37 3.91 3.09 1.88
C LEU A 37 4.77 4.09 1.09
N LYS A 38 5.94 4.47 1.62
CA LYS A 38 6.85 5.46 1.02
C LYS A 38 7.50 4.95 -0.26
N ASN A 39 7.92 3.69 -0.30
CA ASN A 39 8.57 3.08 -1.47
C ASN A 39 7.62 2.28 -2.35
N GLY A 40 6.31 2.36 -2.09
CA GLY A 40 5.29 1.60 -2.83
C GLY A 40 5.39 0.08 -2.66
N GLY A 41 6.09 -0.42 -1.64
CA GLY A 41 6.15 -1.86 -1.35
C GLY A 41 4.85 -2.40 -0.77
N VAL A 42 4.03 -1.53 -0.17
CA VAL A 42 2.65 -1.81 0.23
C VAL A 42 1.73 -0.65 -0.13
N GLN A 43 0.45 -0.94 -0.33
CA GLN A 43 -0.61 0.04 -0.64
C GLN A 43 -1.98 -0.61 -0.43
N ILE A 44 -3.06 0.15 -0.59
CA ILE A 44 -4.39 -0.41 -0.81
C ILE A 44 -4.78 -0.22 -2.27
N ALA A 45 -5.64 -1.09 -2.79
CA ALA A 45 -6.29 -0.84 -4.08
C ALA A 45 -7.10 0.47 -4.01
N THR A 46 -7.16 1.20 -5.12
CA THR A 46 -7.86 2.50 -5.17
C THR A 46 -9.31 2.39 -4.71
N LEU A 47 -9.76 3.42 -4.01
CA LEU A 47 -11.16 3.59 -3.60
C LEU A 47 -11.99 4.29 -4.69
N ASP A 48 -11.37 4.78 -5.76
CA ASP A 48 -12.05 5.35 -6.93
C ASP A 48 -12.53 4.25 -7.88
N ARG A 49 -13.43 3.41 -7.38
CA ARG A 49 -14.00 2.27 -8.11
C ARG A 49 -15.29 2.67 -8.82
N THR A 50 -15.45 2.18 -10.05
CA THR A 50 -16.58 2.55 -10.92
C THR A 50 -17.46 1.35 -11.27
N GLU A 51 -17.10 0.15 -10.83
CA GLU A 51 -17.81 -1.08 -11.15
C GLU A 51 -19.19 -1.10 -10.47
N SER A 52 -20.26 -1.28 -11.25
CA SER A 52 -21.66 -1.17 -10.76
C SER A 52 -21.98 -2.08 -9.57
N ALA A 53 -21.40 -3.29 -9.54
CA ALA A 53 -21.61 -4.22 -8.44
C ALA A 53 -20.93 -3.80 -7.14
N TRP A 54 -19.86 -3.00 -7.21
CA TRP A 54 -19.17 -2.44 -6.07
C TRP A 54 -19.86 -1.15 -5.61
N THR A 55 -20.21 -0.24 -6.52
CA THR A 55 -20.86 1.02 -6.18
C THR A 55 -22.24 0.81 -5.55
N ALA A 56 -22.97 -0.22 -5.98
CA ALA A 56 -24.24 -0.62 -5.35
C ALA A 56 -24.08 -1.05 -3.87
N THR A 57 -22.92 -1.59 -3.48
CA THR A 57 -22.66 -2.02 -2.09
C THR A 57 -21.98 -0.93 -1.26
N PHE A 58 -20.99 -0.25 -1.83
CA PHE A 58 -20.05 0.60 -1.09
C PHE A 58 -20.05 2.07 -1.51
N GLY A 59 -20.69 2.43 -2.63
CA GLY A 59 -20.56 3.77 -3.22
C GLY A 59 -21.05 4.91 -2.31
N THR A 60 -22.06 4.65 -1.47
CA THR A 60 -22.54 5.62 -0.47
C THR A 60 -21.70 5.65 0.81
N LEU A 61 -20.92 4.60 1.06
CA LEU A 61 -20.04 4.48 2.23
C LEU A 61 -18.65 5.07 1.95
N VAL A 62 -18.18 4.97 0.70
CA VAL A 62 -16.88 5.48 0.26
C VAL A 62 -17.03 6.90 -0.26
N THR A 63 -17.16 7.83 0.68
CA THR A 63 -17.35 9.26 0.41
C THR A 63 -16.04 9.93 -0.03
N ALA A 64 -16.13 11.15 -0.56
CA ALA A 64 -14.95 11.97 -0.84
C ALA A 64 -14.14 12.28 0.43
N GLU A 65 -14.83 12.51 1.55
CA GLU A 65 -14.22 12.72 2.86
C GLU A 65 -13.41 11.50 3.31
N LEU A 66 -13.99 10.29 3.27
CA LEU A 66 -13.27 9.06 3.64
C LEU A 66 -11.99 8.87 2.81
N LYS A 67 -12.07 9.14 1.50
CA LYS A 67 -10.89 9.05 0.61
C LYS A 67 -9.81 10.04 1.03
N ALA A 68 -10.19 11.28 1.33
CA ALA A 68 -9.26 12.31 1.81
C ALA A 68 -8.63 11.93 3.15
N GLU A 69 -9.40 11.37 4.08
CA GLU A 69 -8.88 10.89 5.37
C GLU A 69 -7.86 9.75 5.20
N VAL A 70 -8.14 8.80 4.30
CA VAL A 70 -7.21 7.70 3.98
C VAL A 70 -5.91 8.23 3.38
N ASP A 71 -5.98 9.20 2.46
CA ASP A 71 -4.80 9.82 1.87
C ASP A 71 -4.00 10.64 2.89
N ALA A 72 -4.68 11.38 3.76
CA ALA A 72 -4.05 12.12 4.85
C ALA A 72 -3.35 11.19 5.85
N LEU A 73 -3.99 10.08 6.22
CA LEU A 73 -3.38 9.06 7.09
C LEU A 73 -2.18 8.40 6.42
N LYS A 74 -2.27 8.07 5.12
CA LYS A 74 -1.13 7.55 4.36
C LYS A 74 0.04 8.54 4.38
N ALA A 75 -0.21 9.83 4.18
CA ALA A 75 0.81 10.86 4.25
C ALA A 75 1.44 10.94 5.65
N ALA A 76 0.62 10.96 6.70
CA ALA A 76 1.08 10.99 8.10
C ALA A 76 1.91 9.75 8.49
N ILE A 77 1.63 8.58 7.92
CA ILE A 77 2.46 7.38 8.11
C ILE A 77 3.79 7.51 7.34
N ILE A 78 3.77 8.08 6.13
CA ILE A 78 4.97 8.27 5.30
C ILE A 78 5.92 9.31 5.90
N ASP A 79 5.39 10.41 6.46
CA ASP A 79 6.17 11.47 7.09
C ASP A 79 6.58 11.15 8.54
N GLY A 80 5.97 10.13 9.15
CA GLY A 80 6.31 9.63 10.48
C GLY A 80 5.53 10.28 11.63
N SER A 81 4.59 11.18 11.33
CA SER A 81 3.66 11.75 12.31
C SER A 81 2.75 10.70 12.94
N VAL A 82 2.42 9.64 12.18
CA VAL A 82 1.73 8.44 12.68
C VAL A 82 2.68 7.25 12.57
N VAL A 83 2.97 6.62 13.71
CA VAL A 83 3.78 5.41 13.76
C VAL A 83 2.89 4.21 14.05
N VAL A 84 2.86 3.26 13.10
CA VAL A 84 2.00 2.07 13.19
C VAL A 84 2.56 1.01 14.14
N LEU A 85 3.90 0.90 14.23
CA LEU A 85 4.60 -0.04 15.09
C LEU A 85 5.89 0.59 15.61
N ASP A 86 6.08 0.61 16.94
CA ASP A 86 7.23 1.26 17.56
C ASP A 86 8.59 0.67 17.13
N TRP A 87 8.64 -0.64 16.88
CA TRP A 87 9.85 -1.31 16.42
C TRP A 87 10.18 -1.04 14.94
N ALA A 88 9.22 -0.53 14.16
CA ALA A 88 9.40 -0.22 12.75
C ALA A 88 9.98 1.19 12.52
N LYS A 89 10.23 1.96 13.60
CA LYS A 89 11.05 3.17 13.59
C LYS A 89 12.50 2.77 13.30
N LYS A 90 12.91 2.76 12.02
CA LYS A 90 14.32 2.66 11.64
C LYS A 90 14.83 4.02 11.22
#